data_AF-A0A930MZ87-F1
#
_entry.id   AF-A0A930MZ87-F1
#
_cell.length_a   1.000
_cell.length_b   1.000
_cell.length_c   1.000
_cell.angle_alpha   90.00
_cell.angle_beta   90.00
_cell.angle_gamma   90.00
#
_symmetry.space_group_name_H-M   'P 1'
#
loop_
_entity.id
_entity.type
_entity.pdbx_description
1 polymer ?
#
loop_
_entity_poly.entity_id
_entity_poly.type
_entity_poly.pdbx_seq_one_letter_code
_entity_poly.pdbx_strand_id
1 'polypeptide(L)'
;MRVELGDVLVEEPDKTALLTDEEITAVIAAFPQSWRRAKFELIKSILYRFAPEVDTRSGPVQWSLSQRYAQWKALYEELKKELSISCSLPELPGTQHRPPYFFEGMHDNRTERGRSLCT
;
A
#
# COMPACT_ATOMS: atom_id res chain seq x y z
N MET A 1 5.84 3.14 13.54
CA MET A 1 5.73 1.92 14.38
C MET A 1 5.32 0.79 13.46
N ARG A 2 6.20 -0.20 13.23
CA ARG A 2 5.87 -1.45 12.53
C ARG A 2 5.37 -2.46 13.58
N VAL A 3 4.30 -3.22 13.28
CA VAL A 3 3.66 -4.16 14.20
C VAL A 3 4.25 -5.54 13.96
N GLU A 4 5.10 -6.00 14.88
CA GLU A 4 5.80 -7.28 14.83
C GLU A 4 4.95 -8.38 15.48
N LEU A 5 4.36 -9.28 14.69
CA LEU A 5 3.82 -10.53 15.20
C LEU A 5 4.60 -11.68 14.56
N GLY A 6 5.81 -11.93 15.09
CA GLY A 6 6.64 -13.07 14.71
C GLY A 6 8.12 -12.80 14.44
N ASP A 7 8.68 -11.68 14.92
CA ASP A 7 10.09 -11.34 14.69
C ASP A 7 11.00 -12.00 15.75
N VAL A 8 11.58 -13.16 15.41
CA VAL A 8 12.53 -13.90 16.27
C VAL A 8 13.99 -13.68 15.81
N LEU A 9 14.23 -13.00 14.69
CA LEU A 9 15.58 -12.74 14.16
C LEU A 9 15.82 -11.23 13.95
N VAL A 10 16.35 -10.60 15.01
CA VAL A 10 16.67 -9.16 15.07
C VAL A 10 17.97 -8.81 14.32
N GLU A 11 18.79 -9.82 13.99
CA GLU A 11 20.14 -9.59 13.47
C GLU A 11 20.17 -9.12 12.00
N GLU A 12 19.14 -9.46 11.21
CA GLU A 12 19.06 -9.12 9.79
C GLU A 12 17.62 -8.71 9.38
N PRO A 13 17.14 -7.55 9.82
CA PRO A 13 15.75 -7.11 9.62
C PRO A 13 15.36 -6.99 8.14
N ASP A 14 16.34 -6.71 7.28
CA ASP A 14 16.14 -6.59 5.82
C ASP A 14 15.77 -7.94 5.19
N LYS A 15 16.16 -9.06 5.81
CA LYS A 15 15.90 -10.42 5.31
C LYS A 15 14.68 -11.08 5.93
N THR A 16 14.22 -10.59 7.09
CA THR A 16 13.03 -11.11 7.77
C THR A 16 11.75 -10.36 7.39
N ALA A 17 11.88 -9.16 6.80
CA ALA A 17 10.73 -8.37 6.38
C ALA A 17 9.87 -9.10 5.35
N LEU A 18 8.54 -9.03 5.53
CA LEU A 18 7.58 -9.59 4.59
C LEU A 18 7.61 -8.89 3.23
N LEU A 19 7.91 -7.60 3.21
CA LEU A 19 8.13 -6.82 2.00
C LEU A 19 9.43 -6.06 2.15
N THR A 20 10.24 -6.11 1.11
CA THR A 20 11.49 -5.34 1.03
C THR A 20 11.19 -3.87 0.70
N ASP A 21 12.08 -2.97 1.12
CA ASP A 21 11.90 -1.55 0.83
C ASP A 21 12.01 -1.27 -0.69
N GLU A 22 12.76 -2.09 -1.44
CA GLU A 22 12.82 -2.08 -2.90
C GLU A 22 11.47 -2.44 -3.54
N GLU A 23 10.79 -3.48 -3.07
CA GLU A 23 9.45 -3.84 -3.56
C GLU A 23 8.44 -2.71 -3.31
N ILE A 24 8.48 -2.11 -2.11
CA ILE A 24 7.58 -1.02 -1.74
C ILE A 24 7.84 0.21 -2.61
N THR A 25 9.09 0.63 -2.74
CA THR A 25 9.47 1.80 -3.55
C THR A 25 9.17 1.59 -5.03
N ALA A 26 9.41 0.39 -5.57
CA ALA A 26 9.07 0.05 -6.96
C ALA A 26 7.56 0.16 -7.23
N VAL A 27 6.71 -0.35 -6.33
CA VAL A 27 5.26 -0.28 -6.49
C VAL A 27 4.74 1.15 -6.34
N ILE A 28 5.30 1.94 -5.42
CA ILE A 28 4.95 3.36 -5.27
C ILE A 28 5.35 4.14 -6.53
N ALA A 29 6.55 3.89 -7.07
CA ALA A 29 7.04 4.52 -8.29
C ALA A 29 6.20 4.13 -9.53
N ALA A 30 5.66 2.92 -9.59
CA ALA A 30 4.76 2.48 -10.66
C ALA A 30 3.39 3.18 -10.63
N PHE A 31 2.94 3.65 -9.47
CA PHE A 31 1.63 4.27 -9.28
C PHE A 31 1.70 5.63 -8.55
N PRO A 32 2.40 6.63 -9.11
CA PRO A 32 2.73 7.88 -8.40
C PRO A 32 1.50 8.73 -8.06
N GLN A 33 0.44 8.63 -8.87
CA GLN A 33 -0.81 9.40 -8.71
C GLN A 33 -1.91 8.63 -7.99
N SER A 34 -1.65 7.37 -7.60
CA SER A 34 -2.70 6.49 -7.06
C SER A 34 -2.16 5.58 -5.96
N TRP A 35 -1.93 6.17 -4.78
CA TRP A 35 -1.55 5.44 -3.57
C TRP A 35 -2.47 4.26 -3.26
N ARG A 36 -3.78 4.39 -3.49
CA ARG A 36 -4.75 3.31 -3.26
C ARG A 36 -4.48 2.08 -4.15
N ARG A 37 -4.04 2.29 -5.39
CA ARG A 37 -3.64 1.20 -6.30
C ARG A 37 -2.30 0.58 -5.90
N ALA A 38 -1.33 1.42 -5.49
CA ALA A 38 -0.06 0.93 -4.95
C ALA A 38 -0.28 0.02 -3.74
N LYS A 39 -1.10 0.47 -2.78
CA LYS A 39 -1.48 -0.32 -1.59
C LYS A 39 -2.15 -1.65 -1.98
N PHE A 40 -3.04 -1.65 -2.97
CA PHE A 40 -3.72 -2.84 -3.45
C PHE A 40 -2.74 -3.87 -4.04
N GLU A 41 -1.80 -3.45 -4.88
CA GLU A 41 -0.81 -4.37 -5.47
C GLU A 41 0.15 -4.94 -4.42
N LEU A 42 0.55 -4.16 -3.41
CA LEU A 42 1.35 -4.67 -2.28
C LEU A 42 0.59 -5.73 -1.47
N ILE A 43 -0.69 -5.54 -1.22
CA ILE A 43 -1.49 -6.53 -0.48
C ILE A 43 -1.73 -7.79 -1.31
N LYS A 44 -1.89 -7.64 -2.62
CA LYS A 44 -2.00 -8.75 -3.55
C LYS A 44 -0.71 -9.59 -3.58
N SER A 45 0.47 -8.97 -3.56
CA SER A 45 1.74 -9.72 -3.51
C SER A 45 1.88 -10.52 -2.22
N ILE A 46 1.51 -9.94 -1.07
CA ILE A 46 1.48 -10.62 0.23
C ILE A 46 0.51 -11.81 0.21
N LEU A 47 -0.70 -11.61 -0.31
CA LEU A 47 -1.72 -12.65 -0.36
C LEU A 47 -1.25 -13.88 -1.14
N TYR A 48 -0.60 -13.68 -2.29
CA TYR A 48 -0.05 -14.80 -3.07
C TYR A 48 1.11 -15.50 -2.38
N ARG A 49 1.91 -14.79 -1.58
CA ARG A 49 2.98 -15.40 -0.77
C ARG A 49 2.42 -16.34 0.30
N PHE A 50 1.26 -16.01 0.87
CA PHE A 50 0.58 -16.83 1.88
C PHE A 50 -0.41 -17.85 1.31
N ALA A 51 -0.74 -17.80 0.02
CA ALA A 51 -1.66 -18.73 -0.63
C ALA A 51 -1.31 -20.23 -0.50
N PRO A 52 -0.04 -20.67 -0.55
CA PRO A 52 0.31 -22.09 -0.43
C PRO A 52 0.35 -22.58 1.02
N GLU A 53 0.16 -21.71 2.01
CA GLU A 53 0.25 -22.09 3.40
C GLU A 53 -0.98 -22.87 3.85
N VAL A 54 -0.74 -24.08 4.35
CA VAL A 54 -1.75 -24.97 4.89
C VAL A 54 -1.53 -25.19 6.38
N ASP A 55 -2.60 -25.54 7.09
CA ASP A 55 -2.49 -25.93 8.49
C ASP A 55 -1.67 -27.20 8.59
N THR A 56 -0.63 -27.17 9.41
CA THR A 56 0.29 -28.28 9.57
C THR A 56 0.22 -28.79 11.00
N ARG A 57 0.42 -30.10 11.16
CA ARG A 57 0.49 -30.76 12.45
C ARG A 57 1.74 -31.63 12.49
N SER A 58 2.60 -31.40 13.48
CA SER A 58 3.74 -32.25 13.78
C SER A 58 3.59 -32.79 15.21
N GLY A 59 3.15 -34.04 15.31
CA GLY A 59 2.89 -34.70 16.59
C GLY A 59 1.84 -33.96 17.44
N PRO A 60 2.18 -33.50 18.66
CA PRO A 60 1.27 -32.73 19.51
C PRO A 60 1.16 -31.25 19.08
N VAL A 61 2.09 -30.75 18.26
CA VAL A 61 2.11 -29.34 17.84
C VAL A 61 1.24 -29.16 16.59
N GLN A 62 0.38 -28.14 16.64
CA GLN A 62 -0.49 -27.73 15.54
C GLN A 62 -0.22 -26.27 15.20
N TRP A 63 -0.09 -25.97 13.91
CA TRP A 63 0.06 -24.62 13.39
C TRP A 63 -1.11 -24.26 12.49
N SER A 64 -1.84 -23.22 12.87
CA SER A 64 -2.97 -22.68 12.10
C SER A 64 -2.51 -21.60 11.12
N LEU A 65 -1.70 -21.99 10.14
CA LEU A 65 -1.10 -21.05 9.18
C LEU A 65 -2.10 -20.51 8.16
N SER A 66 -3.16 -21.28 7.85
CA SER A 66 -4.20 -20.90 6.87
C SER A 66 -4.97 -19.63 7.26
N GLN A 67 -5.00 -19.30 8.57
CA GLN A 67 -5.67 -18.12 9.10
C GLN A 67 -5.09 -16.81 8.54
N ARG A 68 -3.78 -16.78 8.26
CA ARG A 68 -3.13 -15.59 7.69
C ARG A 68 -3.68 -15.28 6.31
N TYR A 69 -3.79 -16.29 5.45
CA TYR A 69 -4.37 -16.13 4.12
C TYR A 69 -5.81 -15.60 4.18
N ALA A 70 -6.63 -16.10 5.11
CA ALA A 70 -8.00 -15.62 5.28
C ALA A 70 -8.07 -14.13 5.64
N GLN A 71 -7.21 -13.66 6.54
CA GLN A 71 -7.14 -12.25 6.93
C GLN A 71 -6.71 -11.35 5.75
N TRP A 72 -5.66 -11.73 5.03
CA TRP A 72 -5.19 -10.98 3.86
C TRP A 72 -6.22 -10.97 2.72
N LYS A 73 -6.95 -12.07 2.54
CA LYS A 73 -8.04 -12.15 1.56
C LYS A 73 -9.20 -11.22 1.89
N ALA A 74 -9.57 -11.06 3.16
CA ALA A 74 -10.58 -10.10 3.57
C ALA A 74 -10.18 -8.65 3.21
N LEU A 75 -8.95 -8.26 3.59
CA LEU A 75 -8.40 -6.94 3.25
C LEU A 75 -8.30 -6.71 1.73
N TYR A 76 -7.92 -7.73 0.97
CA TYR A 76 -7.86 -7.67 -0.49
C TYR A 76 -9.25 -7.39 -1.10
N GLU A 77 -10.29 -8.08 -0.66
CA GLU A 77 -11.66 -7.87 -1.17
C GLU A 77 -12.22 -6.51 -0.76
N GLU A 78 -11.90 -6.01 0.43
CA GLU A 78 -12.25 -4.65 0.87
C GLU A 78 -11.62 -3.59 -0.06
N LEU A 79 -10.31 -3.68 -0.31
CA LEU A 79 -9.61 -2.72 -1.18
C LEU A 79 -10.06 -2.82 -2.63
N LYS A 80 -10.37 -4.02 -3.11
CA LYS A 80 -10.94 -4.23 -4.44
C LYS A 80 -12.26 -3.48 -4.59
N LYS A 81 -13.13 -3.52 -3.56
CA LYS A 81 -14.38 -2.75 -3.53
C LYS A 81 -14.11 -1.24 -3.52
N GLU A 82 -13.19 -0.76 -2.68
CA GLU A 82 -12.82 0.66 -2.64
C GLU A 82 -12.33 1.18 -3.99
N LEU A 83 -11.50 0.41 -4.70
CA LEU A 83 -11.03 0.76 -6.04
C LEU A 83 -12.18 0.79 -7.06
N SER A 84 -13.10 -0.17 -7.00
CA SER A 84 -14.26 -0.20 -7.89
C SER A 84 -15.17 1.03 -7.72
N ILE A 85 -15.39 1.49 -6.48
CA ILE A 85 -16.19 2.68 -6.16
C ILE A 85 -15.51 3.95 -6.66
N SER A 86 -14.18 4.03 -6.57
CA SER A 86 -13.42 5.20 -7.05
C SER A 86 -13.52 5.40 -8.57
N CYS A 87 -13.71 4.31 -9.33
CA CYS A 87 -13.84 4.36 -10.78
C CYS A 87 -15.27 4.68 -11.24
N SER A 88 -16.27 4.56 -10.35
CA SER A 88 -17.69 4.73 -10.69
C SER A 88 -18.23 6.14 -10.44
N LEU A 89 -17.38 7.14 -10.19
CA LEU A 89 -17.83 8.53 -10.11
C LEU A 89 -18.28 8.98 -11.52
N PRO A 90 -19.56 9.35 -11.72
CA PRO A 90 -20.01 9.81 -13.02
C PRO A 90 -19.28 11.11 -13.38
N GLU A 91 -18.67 11.16 -14.56
CA GLU A 91 -18.28 12.43 -15.16
C GLU A 91 -19.56 13.24 -15.40
N LEU A 92 -19.69 14.37 -14.71
CA LEU A 92 -20.84 15.26 -14.87
C LEU A 92 -20.86 15.79 -16.32
N PRO A 93 -21.92 15.51 -17.10
CA PRO A 93 -22.00 15.97 -18.47
C PRO A 93 -22.08 17.50 -18.49
N GLY A 94 -21.08 18.15 -19.12
CA GLY A 94 -21.04 19.60 -19.30
C GLY A 94 -19.79 20.31 -18.77
N THR A 95 -18.87 19.61 -18.11
CA THR A 95 -17.60 20.19 -17.66
C THR A 95 -16.54 20.10 -18.77
N GLN A 96 -16.69 20.93 -19.80
CA GLN A 96 -15.61 21.12 -20.77
C GLN A 96 -14.38 21.68 -20.04
N HIS A 97 -13.36 20.82 -19.84
CA HIS A 97 -11.92 21.11 -19.75
C HIS A 97 -11.45 22.37 -18.98
N ARG A 98 -12.23 22.88 -18.02
CA ARG A 98 -11.77 23.95 -17.14
C ARG A 98 -11.08 23.32 -15.93
N PRO A 99 -9.80 23.60 -15.67
CA PRO A 99 -9.17 23.11 -14.46
C PRO A 99 -9.98 23.60 -13.24
N PRO A 100 -10.13 22.77 -12.20
CA PRO A 100 -10.87 23.15 -11.01
C PRO A 100 -10.32 24.47 -10.43
N TYR A 101 -11.21 25.36 -9.97
CA TYR A 101 -10.81 26.65 -9.38
C TYR A 101 -9.86 26.45 -8.20
N PHE A 102 -10.10 25.41 -7.40
CA PHE A 102 -9.20 24.92 -6.37
C PHE A 102 -8.42 23.73 -6.91
N PHE A 103 -7.10 23.82 -6.89
CA PHE A 103 -6.20 22.73 -7.25
C PHE A 103 -5.24 22.44 -6.09
N GLU A 104 -4.70 21.23 -6.09
CA GLU A 104 -3.76 20.78 -5.06
C GLU A 104 -2.52 21.69 -5.01
N GLY A 105 -2.16 22.17 -3.82
CA GLY A 105 -1.05 23.11 -3.62
C GLY A 105 -1.40 24.60 -3.68
N MET A 106 -2.67 24.99 -3.85
CA MET A 106 -3.10 26.40 -3.79
C MET A 106 -2.81 27.08 -2.43
N HIS A 107 -2.66 26.30 -1.36
CA HIS A 107 -2.33 26.77 -0.02
C HIS A 107 -0.87 26.47 0.40
N ASP A 108 -0.05 25.95 -0.52
CA ASP A 108 1.35 25.69 -0.22
C ASP A 108 2.10 27.02 -0.08
N ASN A 109 2.47 27.33 1.16
CA ASN A 109 3.32 28.48 1.43
C ASN A 109 4.72 28.13 0.93
N ARG A 110 5.07 28.53 -0.30
CA ARG A 110 6.43 28.43 -0.85
C ARG A 110 7.33 29.38 -0.05
N THR A 111 7.65 28.99 1.17
CA THR A 111 8.74 29.61 1.91
C THR A 111 10.00 29.23 1.16
N GLU A 112 10.44 30.12 0.27
CA GLU A 112 11.79 30.10 -0.26
C GLU A 112 12.73 30.03 0.94
N ARG A 113 13.28 28.85 1.19
CA ARG A 113 14.44 28.71 2.07
C ARG A 113 15.60 29.41 1.38
N GLY A 114 15.75 30.70 1.68
CA GLY A 114 16.98 31.49 1.67
C GLY A 114 17.84 31.41 0.42
N ARG A 115 17.70 32.42 -0.46
CA ARG A 115 18.86 33.14 -1.04
C ARG A 115 18.39 34.44 -1.69
N SER A 116 18.32 35.52 -0.91
CA SER A 116 18.54 36.85 -1.44
C SER A 116 20.04 37.01 -1.71
N LEU A 117 20.44 36.94 -2.97
CA LEU A 117 21.72 37.50 -3.40
C LEU A 117 21.44 38.94 -3.84
N CYS A 118 21.66 39.86 -2.90
CA CYS A 118 21.88 41.26 -3.21
C CYS A 118 23.37 41.43 -3.51
N THR A 119 23.72 41.59 -4.79
CA THR A 119 24.74 42.49 -5.39
C THR A 119 24.86 42.15 -6.86
#